data_AF-A0A117MCD7-F1
#
_entry.id   AF-A0A117MCD7-F1
#
_cell.length_a   1.000
_cell.length_b   1.000
_cell.length_c   1.000
_cell.angle_alpha   90.00
_cell.angle_beta   90.00
_cell.angle_gamma   90.00
#
_symmetry.space_group_name_H-M   'P 1'
#
loop_
_entity.id
_entity.type
_entity.pdbx_description
1 polymer ?
#
loop_
_entity_poly.entity_id
_entity_poly.type
_entity_poly.pdbx_seq_one_letter_code
_entity_poly.pdbx_strand_id
1 'polypeptide(L)'
;MSKKAVSDGADELDIVINIPDVIHGRWSKIEKDLKAICRLQDTKVIIGSGFLTDDDIAKASQIVKKAGAICVKTATEKDPLENRELKENKFKNVLFLQK
;
A
#
# COMPACT_ATOMS: atom_id res chain seq x y z
N MET A 1 9.50 -5.73 -10.44
CA MET A 1 8.36 -4.97 -10.98
C MET A 1 8.50 -3.50 -10.66
N SER A 2 8.67 -3.07 -9.40
CA SER A 2 8.86 -1.65 -9.04
C SER A 2 10.02 -0.98 -9.79
N LYS A 3 11.19 -1.63 -9.90
CA LYS A 3 12.32 -1.13 -10.71
C LYS A 3 11.99 -0.93 -12.19
N LYS A 4 11.12 -1.77 -12.74
CA LYS A 4 10.70 -1.67 -14.15
C LYS A 4 9.73 -0.50 -14.33
N ALA A 5 8.76 -0.32 -13.44
CA ALA A 5 7.86 0.83 -13.47
C ALA A 5 8.63 2.16 -13.40
N VAL A 6 9.64 2.24 -12.53
CA VAL A 6 10.54 3.41 -12.46
C VAL A 6 11.31 3.59 -13.78
N SER A 7 11.87 2.51 -14.34
CA SER A 7 12.57 2.56 -15.64
C SER A 7 11.66 2.95 -16.80
N ASP A 8 10.37 2.63 -16.72
CA ASP A 8 9.36 2.98 -17.72
C ASP A 8 8.84 4.43 -17.53
N GLY A 9 9.40 5.19 -16.58
CA GLY A 9 9.12 6.61 -16.37
C GLY A 9 8.01 6.93 -15.38
N ALA A 10 7.67 6.02 -14.46
CA ALA A 10 6.66 6.30 -13.43
C ALA A 10 7.14 7.36 -12.43
N ASP A 11 6.38 8.45 -12.29
CA ASP A 11 6.62 9.51 -11.31
C ASP A 11 6.32 9.07 -9.87
N GLU A 12 5.40 8.10 -9.69
CA GLU A 12 4.98 7.59 -8.39
C GLU A 12 4.65 6.09 -8.47
N LEU A 13 4.70 5.40 -7.32
CA LEU A 13 4.32 3.99 -7.18
C LEU A 13 3.14 3.82 -6.23
N ASP A 14 2.06 3.20 -6.72
CA ASP A 14 0.95 2.73 -5.89
C ASP A 14 1.10 1.23 -5.65
N ILE A 15 1.40 0.85 -4.40
CA ILE A 15 1.70 -0.54 -4.03
C ILE A 15 0.62 -1.06 -3.10
N VAL A 16 0.09 -2.26 -3.37
CA VAL A 16 -0.76 -2.94 -2.39
C VAL A 16 0.13 -3.72 -1.43
N ILE A 17 -0.09 -3.53 -0.13
CA ILE A 17 0.61 -4.29 0.91
C ILE A 17 0.32 -5.78 0.78
N ASN A 18 1.22 -6.63 1.25
CA ASN A 18 0.95 -8.05 1.35
C ASN A 18 -0.03 -8.31 2.51
N ILE A 19 -1.32 -8.35 2.21
CA ILE A 19 -2.40 -8.56 3.20
C ILE A 19 -2.21 -9.86 4.01
N PRO A 20 -1.87 -11.01 3.43
CA PRO A 20 -1.51 -12.20 4.21
C PRO A 20 -0.38 -11.97 5.21
N ASP A 21 0.66 -11.22 4.85
CA ASP A 21 1.73 -10.88 5.80
C ASP A 21 1.22 -10.01 6.96
N VAL A 22 0.25 -9.11 6.71
CA VAL A 22 -0.40 -8.27 7.73
C VAL A 22 -1.19 -9.16 8.69
N ILE A 23 -2.08 -10.01 8.16
CA ILE A 23 -2.91 -10.95 8.94
C ILE A 23 -2.04 -11.89 9.80
N HIS A 24 -0.88 -12.30 9.28
CA HIS A 24 0.06 -13.15 10.01
C HIS A 24 1.09 -12.38 10.86
N GLY A 25 0.95 -11.06 11.00
CA GLY A 25 1.82 -10.23 11.83
C GLY A 25 3.29 -10.20 11.41
N ARG A 26 3.59 -10.43 10.13
CA ARG A 26 4.97 -10.44 9.58
C ARG A 26 5.50 -9.03 9.33
N TRP A 27 5.37 -8.16 10.34
CA TRP A 27 5.64 -6.71 10.26
C TRP A 27 7.07 -6.37 9.83
N SER A 28 8.07 -7.11 10.33
CA SER A 28 9.48 -6.88 9.98
C SER A 28 9.74 -7.13 8.49
N LYS A 29 9.11 -8.16 7.91
CA LYS A 29 9.20 -8.46 6.48
C LYS A 29 8.56 -7.34 5.66
N ILE A 30 7.34 -6.94 6.03
CA ILE A 30 6.61 -5.84 5.39
C ILE A 30 7.45 -4.54 5.42
N GLU A 31 7.95 -4.15 6.59
CA GLU A 31 8.74 -2.92 6.74
C GLU A 31 9.98 -2.96 5.84
N LYS A 32 10.68 -4.10 5.80
CA LYS A 32 11.87 -4.28 4.95
C LYS A 32 11.53 -4.18 3.46
N ASP A 33 10.47 -4.84 3.03
CA ASP A 33 10.03 -4.86 1.64
C ASP A 33 9.60 -3.44 1.19
N LEU A 34 8.79 -2.75 2.00
CA LEU A 34 8.34 -1.40 1.72
C LEU A 34 9.50 -0.38 1.72
N LYS A 35 10.44 -0.47 2.66
CA LYS A 35 11.64 0.40 2.67
C LYS A 35 12.47 0.24 1.40
N ALA A 36 12.58 -0.97 0.88
CA ALA A 36 13.31 -1.21 -0.36
C ALA A 36 12.60 -0.55 -1.55
N ILE A 37 11.26 -0.52 -1.56
CA ILE A 37 10.48 0.11 -2.63
C ILE A 37 10.48 1.63 -2.51
N CYS A 38 10.24 2.19 -1.32
CA CYS A 38 10.17 3.65 -1.10
C CYS A 38 11.51 4.35 -1.37
N ARG A 39 12.63 3.62 -1.41
CA ARG A 39 13.94 4.16 -1.84
C ARG A 39 14.09 4.33 -3.35
N LEU A 40 13.22 3.70 -4.14
CA LEU A 40 13.30 3.73 -5.60
C LEU A 40 12.54 4.91 -6.20
N GLN A 41 11.40 5.27 -5.61
CA GLN A 41 10.51 6.34 -6.04
C GLN A 41 9.51 6.66 -4.93
N ASP A 42 8.91 7.85 -4.99
CA ASP A 42 7.77 8.22 -4.16
C ASP A 42 6.66 7.15 -4.25
N THR A 43 6.25 6.66 -3.08
CA THR A 43 5.39 5.47 -2.97
C THR A 43 4.18 5.75 -2.09
N LYS A 44 2.99 5.40 -2.60
CA LYS A 44 1.73 5.33 -1.86
C LYS A 44 1.40 3.86 -1.61
N VAL A 45 0.97 3.50 -0.40
CA VAL A 45 0.71 2.09 -0.06
C VAL A 45 -0.76 1.89 0.26
N ILE A 46 -1.43 1.02 -0.49
CA ILE A 46 -2.79 0.56 -0.26
C ILE A 46 -2.75 -0.59 0.75
N ILE A 47 -3.34 -0.39 1.94
CA ILE A 47 -3.27 -1.39 3.02
C ILE A 47 -4.33 -2.49 2.94
N GLY A 48 -5.36 -2.29 2.14
CA GLY A 48 -6.44 -3.26 1.97
C GLY A 48 -7.36 -3.35 3.19
N SER A 49 -7.83 -2.19 3.68
CA SER A 49 -8.57 -2.08 4.95
C SER A 49 -9.87 -2.88 5.01
N GLY A 50 -10.43 -3.30 3.87
CA GLY A 50 -11.60 -4.19 3.82
C GLY A 50 -11.31 -5.60 4.36
N PHE A 51 -10.04 -6.01 4.40
CA PHE A 51 -9.62 -7.33 4.89
C PHE A 51 -9.06 -7.31 6.31
N LEU A 52 -8.97 -6.12 6.93
CA LEU A 52 -8.18 -5.91 8.14
C LEU A 52 -9.05 -5.44 9.31
N THR A 53 -8.63 -5.82 10.51
CA THR A 53 -9.17 -5.26 11.76
C THR A 53 -8.67 -3.82 11.95
N ASP A 54 -9.31 -3.07 12.85
CA ASP A 54 -8.88 -1.68 13.13
C ASP A 54 -7.46 -1.62 13.73
N ASP A 55 -7.08 -2.63 14.50
CA ASP A 55 -5.72 -2.79 15.04
C ASP A 55 -4.70 -3.06 13.93
N ASP A 56 -5.04 -3.94 12.99
CA ASP A 56 -4.20 -4.22 11.82
C ASP A 56 -4.06 -2.98 10.93
N ILE A 57 -5.14 -2.21 10.73
CA ILE A 57 -5.13 -0.95 9.98
C ILE A 57 -4.19 0.06 10.65
N ALA A 58 -4.32 0.24 11.97
CA ALA A 58 -3.47 1.16 12.73
C ALA A 58 -1.99 0.73 12.64
N LYS A 59 -1.71 -0.58 12.79
CA LYS A 59 -0.36 -1.10 12.73
C LYS A 59 0.25 -1.02 11.34
N ALA A 60 -0.50 -1.41 10.31
CA ALA A 60 -0.08 -1.31 8.91
C ALA A 60 0.23 0.15 8.55
N SER A 61 -0.62 1.10 8.93
CA SER A 61 -0.41 2.53 8.69
C SER A 61 0.88 3.04 9.33
N GLN A 62 1.19 2.62 10.56
CA GLN A 62 2.45 2.97 11.23
C GLN A 62 3.66 2.38 10.50
N ILE A 63 3.59 1.12 10.07
CA ILE A 63 4.67 0.45 9.33
C ILE A 63 4.90 1.12 7.98
N VAL A 64 3.83 1.45 7.25
CA VAL A 64 3.89 2.17 5.97
C VAL A 64 4.58 3.53 6.15
N LYS A 65 4.17 4.31 7.16
CA LYS A 65 4.82 5.59 7.48
C LYS A 65 6.30 5.40 7.81
N LYS A 66 6.64 4.41 8.65
CA LYS A 66 8.03 4.11 9.03
C LYS A 66 8.87 3.62 7.84
N ALA A 67 8.25 3.03 6.83
CA ALA A 67 8.93 2.58 5.63
C ALA A 67 9.30 3.72 4.66
N GLY A 68 8.72 4.91 4.85
CA GLY A 68 9.00 6.10 4.04
C GLY A 68 8.00 6.34 2.91
N ALA A 69 6.82 5.73 2.96
CA ALA A 69 5.76 6.03 2.01
C ALA A 69 5.20 7.45 2.23
N ILE A 70 4.85 8.13 1.15
CA ILE A 70 4.30 9.50 1.19
C ILE A 70 2.81 9.52 1.52
N CYS A 71 2.12 8.39 1.34
CA CYS A 71 0.68 8.26 1.57
C CYS A 71 0.30 6.81 1.94
N VAL A 72 -0.68 6.69 2.84
CA VAL A 72 -1.39 5.45 3.13
C VAL A 72 -2.74 5.54 2.41
N LYS A 73 -3.04 4.59 1.53
CA LYS A 73 -4.33 4.46 0.86
C LYS A 73 -5.12 3.32 1.51
N THR A 74 -6.43 3.46 1.57
CA THR A 74 -7.32 2.53 2.27
C THR A 74 -7.42 1.19 1.56
N ALA A 75 -7.92 1.18 0.33
CA ALA A 75 -8.33 -0.04 -0.35
C ALA A 75 -8.26 0.08 -1.88
N THR A 76 -8.44 -1.05 -2.56
CA THR A 76 -8.65 -1.12 -4.01
C THR A 76 -10.14 -1.21 -4.31
N GLU A 77 -10.55 -1.02 -5.57
CA GLU A 77 -11.97 -1.16 -5.98
C GLU A 77 -12.54 -2.58 -5.75
N LYS A 78 -11.68 -3.59 -5.50
CA LYS A 78 -12.10 -4.99 -5.29
C LYS A 78 -12.21 -5.39 -3.82
N ASP A 79 -11.87 -4.50 -2.89
CA ASP A 79 -11.90 -4.81 -1.47
C ASP A 79 -13.35 -4.85 -0.96
N PRO A 80 -13.69 -5.76 -0.03
CA PRO A 80 -15.02 -5.81 0.58
C PRO A 80 -15.16 -4.67 1.60
N LEU A 81 -15.59 -3.51 1.13
CA LEU A 81 -15.78 -2.31 1.96
C LEU A 81 -17.27 -2.16 2.30
N GLU A 82 -17.74 -2.88 3.32
CA GLU A 82 -19.14 -2.80 3.78
C GLU A 82 -19.43 -1.49 4.55
N ASN A 83 -19.24 -0.32 3.91
CA ASN A 83 -19.52 1.05 4.43
C ASN A 83 -18.35 1.83 5.08
N ARG A 84 -17.09 1.51 4.78
CA ARG A 84 -15.90 2.24 5.30
C ARG A 84 -15.37 3.37 4.39
N GLU A 85 -15.87 3.52 3.16
CA GLU A 85 -15.38 4.56 2.25
C GLU A 85 -15.96 5.95 2.58
N LEU A 86 -15.12 6.83 3.10
CA LEU A 86 -15.32 8.27 2.91
C LEU A 86 -14.89 8.62 1.48
N LYS A 87 -15.66 9.50 0.82
CA LYS A 87 -15.43 9.91 -0.58
C LYS A 87 -14.02 10.52 -0.74
N GLU A 88 -13.04 9.73 -1.16
CA GLU A 88 -11.73 10.24 -1.56
C GLU A 88 -11.67 10.50 -3.07
N ASN A 89 -11.09 11.65 -3.42
CA ASN A 89 -10.97 12.16 -4.78
C ASN A 89 -10.11 11.21 -5.65
N LYS A 90 -10.72 10.63 -6.69
CA LYS A 90 -10.06 9.77 -7.69
C LYS A 90 -8.93 10.52 -8.42
N PHE A 91 -7.68 10.29 -8.02
CA PHE A 91 -6.53 10.60 -8.87
C PHE A 91 -6.32 9.46 -9.87
N LYS A 92 -6.66 9.74 -11.14
CA LYS A 92 -6.35 8.87 -12.28
C LYS A 92 -4.85 8.98 -12.58
N ASN A 93 -4.15 7.85 -12.52
CA ASN A 93 -2.90 7.46 -13.20
C ASN A 93 -2.14 6.49 -12.30
N VAL A 94 -2.57 5.21 -12.26
CA VAL A 94 -1.99 4.19 -11.39
C VAL A 94 -1.86 2.88 -12.17
N LEU A 95 -0.63 2.37 -12.27
CA LEU A 95 -0.37 1.01 -12.76
C LEU A 95 -0.55 0.03 -11.59
N PHE A 96 -1.67 -0.69 -11.58
CA PHE A 96 -1.94 -1.76 -10.61
C PHE A 96 -0.98 -2.93 -10.85
N LEU A 97 -0.05 -3.15 -9.92
CA LEU A 97 0.85 -4.31 -9.96
C LEU A 97 0.47 -5.31 -8.86
N GLN A 98 -0.67 -5.98 -9.05
CA GLN A 98 -0.91 -7.31 -8.49
C GLN A 98 -1.03 -8.28 -9.66
N LYS A 99 -0.24 -9.37 -9.61
CA LYS A 99 -0.20 -10.42 -10.63
C LYS A 99 -1.56 -11.09 -10.81
#